data_AF-A0AA40RX99-F1
#
_entry.id   AF-A0AA40RX99-F1
#
_cell.length_a   1.000
_cell.length_b   1.000
_cell.length_c   1.000
_cell.angle_alpha   90.00
_cell.angle_beta   90.00
_cell.angle_gamma   90.00
#
_symmetry.space_group_name_H-M   'P 1'
#
loop_
_entity.id
_entity.type
_entity.pdbx_description
1 polymer ?
#
loop_
_entity_poly.entity_id
_entity_poly.type
_entity_poly.pdbx_seq_one_letter_code
_entity_poly.pdbx_strand_id
1 'polypeptide(L)' 'EKIAAQVIDKTIAIENKEKYQKKYRTQKFKLDSGIEISIPILVYQDPSKVEFVNNVNGTMTLVIKDIESVFNKFTV' A
#
# COMPACT_ATOMS: atom_id res chain seq x y z
N GLU A 1 -8.83 -40.20 -24.32
CA GLU A 1 -10.10 -39.99 -23.63
C GLU A 1 -9.96 -38.77 -22.71
N LYS A 2 -10.80 -37.76 -22.91
CA LYS A 2 -10.78 -36.49 -22.16
C LYS A 2 -11.36 -36.74 -20.77
N ILE A 3 -10.56 -36.57 -19.71
CA ILE A 3 -11.12 -36.47 -18.37
C ILE A 3 -11.51 -35.01 -18.15
N ALA A 4 -12.80 -34.86 -17.89
CA ALA A 4 -13.54 -33.63 -17.96
C ALA A 4 -13.07 -32.61 -16.92
N ALA A 5 -13.01 -31.37 -17.39
CA ALA A 5 -13.07 -30.19 -16.56
C ALA A 5 -14.31 -30.28 -15.64
N GLN A 6 -14.08 -30.30 -14.33
CA GLN A 6 -15.09 -29.91 -13.36
C GLN A 6 -14.46 -29.02 -12.29
N VAL A 7 -14.92 -27.76 -12.29
CA VAL A 7 -15.36 -27.01 -11.10
C VAL A 7 -14.18 -26.49 -10.27
N ILE A 8 -13.97 -25.17 -10.15
CA ILE A 8 -14.92 -24.21 -9.60
C ILE A 8 -14.57 -22.83 -10.17
N ASP A 9 -15.39 -22.30 -11.08
CA ASP A 9 -15.47 -20.85 -11.24
C ASP A 9 -16.24 -20.31 -10.04
N LYS A 10 -15.55 -20.25 -8.89
CA LYS A 10 -16.10 -19.60 -7.71
C LYS A 10 -15.89 -18.11 -7.94
N THR A 11 -16.69 -17.53 -8.83
CA THR A 11 -16.94 -16.09 -8.80
C THR A 11 -17.65 -15.81 -7.48
N ILE A 12 -16.85 -15.62 -6.43
CA ILE A 12 -17.32 -15.21 -5.12
C ILE A 12 -17.85 -13.79 -5.32
N ALA A 13 -19.17 -13.64 -5.28
CA ALA A 13 -19.78 -12.32 -5.29
C ALA A 13 -19.27 -11.56 -4.06
N ILE A 14 -18.40 -10.57 -4.30
CA ILE A 14 -17.84 -9.74 -3.24
C ILE A 14 -18.94 -8.79 -2.81
N GLU A 15 -19.75 -9.24 -1.86
CA GLU A 15 -20.75 -8.43 -1.18
C GLU A 15 -20.03 -7.20 -0.63
N ASN A 16 -20.44 -5.98 -1.05
CA ASN A 16 -19.86 -4.70 -0.63
C ASN A 16 -18.58 -4.22 -1.37
N LYS A 17 -18.45 -4.51 -2.67
CA LYS A 17 -17.35 -4.06 -3.55
C LYS A 17 -16.93 -2.59 -3.36
N GLU A 18 -17.88 -1.66 -3.18
CA GLU A 18 -17.59 -0.23 -2.96
C GLU A 18 -16.90 0.06 -1.62
N LYS A 19 -17.26 -0.66 -0.55
CA LYS A 19 -16.64 -0.54 0.77
C LYS A 19 -15.20 -1.08 0.75
N TYR A 20 -14.97 -2.14 0.00
CA TYR A 20 -13.63 -2.69 -0.22
C TYR A 20 -12.77 -1.74 -1.07
N GLN A 21 -13.28 -1.22 -2.18
CA GLN A 21 -12.55 -0.23 -3.00
C GLN A 21 -12.08 0.99 -2.19
N LYS A 22 -12.92 1.52 -1.30
CA LYS A 22 -12.52 2.64 -0.42
C LYS A 22 -11.43 2.25 0.59
N LYS A 23 -11.44 1.03 1.12
CA LYS A 23 -10.44 0.56 2.10
C LYS A 23 -9.05 0.38 1.50
N TYR A 24 -8.93 0.07 0.22
CA TYR A 24 -7.63 -0.15 -0.44
C TYR A 24 -6.98 1.11 -1.00
N ARG A 25 -7.55 2.30 -0.77
CA ARG A 25 -7.04 3.54 -1.38
C ARG A 25 -5.76 4.06 -0.72
N THR A 26 -5.55 3.79 0.56
CA THR A 26 -4.43 4.33 1.34
C THR A 26 -3.86 3.29 2.28
N GLN A 27 -2.55 3.13 2.26
CA GLN A 27 -1.81 2.30 3.18
C GLN A 27 -1.38 3.13 4.38
N LYS A 28 -1.71 2.67 5.60
CA LYS A 28 -1.31 3.33 6.85
C LYS A 28 -0.20 2.52 7.50
N PHE A 29 0.90 3.18 7.85
CA PHE A 29 2.05 2.60 8.52
C PHE A 29 2.25 3.27 9.86
N LYS A 30 2.49 2.45 10.88
CA LYS A 30 2.98 2.90 12.18
C LYS A 30 4.37 2.34 12.35
N LEU A 31 5.35 3.23 12.41
CA LEU A 31 6.75 2.87 12.59
C LEU A 31 7.05 2.73 14.09
N ASP A 32 8.06 1.93 14.39
CA ASP A 32 8.59 1.72 15.75
C ASP A 32 9.12 3.00 16.40
N SER A 33 9.61 3.93 15.59
CA SER A 33 9.99 5.30 15.98
C SER A 33 8.82 6.16 16.47
N GLY A 34 7.57 5.67 16.37
CA GLY A 34 6.36 6.42 16.70
C GLY A 34 5.84 7.31 15.57
N ILE A 35 6.53 7.33 14.42
CA ILE A 35 6.08 8.06 13.22
C ILE A 35 4.91 7.30 12.57
N GLU A 36 3.83 8.02 12.29
CA GLU A 36 2.66 7.49 11.58
C GLU A 36 2.55 8.12 10.18
N ILE A 37 2.46 7.28 9.14
CA ILE A 37 2.44 7.73 7.74
C ILE A 37 1.23 7.10 7.04
N SER A 38 0.54 7.89 6.21
CA SER A 38 -0.52 7.41 5.34
C SER A 38 -0.17 7.71 3.89
N ILE A 39 -0.01 6.67 3.07
CA ILE A 39 0.44 6.78 1.67
C ILE A 39 -0.69 6.28 0.75
N PRO A 40 -1.10 7.04 -0.29
CA PRO A 40 -2.01 6.53 -1.30
C PRO A 40 -1.45 5.28 -1.99
N ILE A 41 -2.28 4.27 -2.23
CA ILE A 41 -1.82 2.98 -2.78
C ILE A 41 -1.13 3.13 -4.14
N LEU A 42 -1.61 4.06 -4.97
CA LEU A 42 -1.04 4.37 -6.28
C LEU A 42 0.40 4.89 -6.17
N VAL A 43 0.69 5.66 -5.12
CA VAL A 43 2.03 6.21 -4.85
C VAL A 43 2.91 5.16 -4.17
N TYR A 44 2.34 4.35 -3.28
CA TYR A 44 3.05 3.25 -2.62
C TYR A 44 3.54 2.18 -3.61
N GLN A 45 2.78 1.92 -4.67
CA GLN A 45 3.15 0.98 -5.72
C GLN A 45 4.21 1.53 -6.69
N ASP A 46 4.54 2.82 -6.62
CA ASP A 46 5.48 3.47 -7.51
C ASP A 46 6.86 3.63 -6.86
N PRO A 47 7.86 2.80 -7.24
CA PRO A 47 9.21 2.87 -6.67
C PRO A 47 9.97 4.16 -7.04
N SER A 48 9.51 4.90 -8.06
CA SER A 48 10.06 6.22 -8.37
C SER A 48 9.64 7.29 -7.36
N LYS A 49 8.55 7.05 -6.62
CA LYS A 49 8.02 7.97 -5.61
C LYS A 49 8.28 7.53 -4.18
N VAL A 50 8.12 6.24 -3.87
CA VAL A 50 8.27 5.69 -2.52
C VAL A 50 9.02 4.37 -2.56
N GLU A 51 10.03 4.22 -1.73
CA GLU A 51 10.83 3.00 -1.64
C GLU A 51 11.11 2.61 -0.19
N PHE A 52 10.93 1.32 0.11
CA PHE A 52 11.34 0.72 1.37
C PHE A 52 12.63 -0.08 1.14
N VAL A 53 13.72 0.38 1.73
CA VAL A 53 15.03 -0.27 1.63
C VAL A 53 15.29 -1.02 2.93
N ASN A 54 15.48 -2.32 2.84
CA ASN A 54 15.92 -3.13 3.97
C ASN A 54 17.44 -3.16 3.98
N ASN A 55 18.05 -2.68 5.06
CA ASN A 55 19.49 -2.65 5.22
C ASN A 55 19.99 -3.99 5.77
N VAL A 56 21.25 -4.32 5.46
CA VAL A 56 21.88 -5.59 5.88
C VAL A 56 21.93 -5.75 7.41
N ASN A 57 21.90 -4.66 8.16
CA ASN A 57 21.88 -4.65 9.62
C ASN A 57 20.47 -4.87 10.22
N GLY A 58 19.44 -5.13 9.40
CA GLY A 58 18.07 -5.39 9.84
C GLY A 58 17.23 -4.14 10.08
N THR A 59 17.74 -2.94 9.82
CA THR A 59 16.94 -1.71 9.85
C THR A 59 16.27 -1.47 8.51
N MET A 60 15.11 -0.81 8.53
CA MET A 60 14.39 -0.45 7.31
C MET A 60 14.35 1.07 7.12
N THR A 61 14.62 1.51 5.90
CA THR A 61 14.60 2.93 5.51
C THR A 61 13.44 3.18 4.55
N LEU A 62 12.65 4.21 4.82
CA LEU A 62 11.63 4.72 3.91
C LEU A 62 12.19 5.94 3.16
N VAL A 63 12.26 5.84 1.83
CA VAL A 63 12.71 6.91 0.94
C VAL A 63 11.51 7.47 0.18
N ILE A 64 11.30 8.78 0.27
CA ILE A 64 10.27 9.50 -0.47
C ILE A 64 11.00 10.42 -1.47
N LYS A 65 10.67 10.28 -2.75
CA LYS A 65 11.35 10.92 -3.89
C LYS A 65 10.40 11.90 -4.59
N ASP A 66 10.97 12.77 -5.43
CA ASP A 66 10.24 13.76 -6.24
C ASP A 66 9.29 14.67 -5.46
N ILE A 67 9.75 15.22 -4.33
CA ILE A 67 8.98 16.14 -3.50
C ILE A 67 9.28 17.60 -3.90
N GLU A 68 8.28 18.29 -4.44
CA GLU A 68 8.40 19.71 -4.81
C GLU A 68 8.30 20.65 -3.60
N SER A 69 7.46 20.31 -2.62
CA SER A 69 7.21 21.18 -1.46
C SER A 69 6.81 20.35 -0.24
N VAL A 70 7.33 20.74 0.93
CA VAL A 70 6.98 20.14 2.22
C VAL A 70 6.27 21.19 3.05
N PHE A 71 5.02 20.92 3.43
CA PHE A 71 4.23 21.79 4.29
C PHE A 71 4.11 21.18 5.67
N ASN A 72 4.45 21.95 6.71
CA ASN A 72 4.07 21.58 8.06
C ASN A 72 2.58 21.87 8.24
N LYS A 73 1.80 20.84 8.58
CA LYS A 73 0.35 20.98 8.83
C LYS A 73 0.03 21.56 10.22
N PHE A 74 1.05 21.74 11.05
CA PHE A 74 0.97 22.44 12.33
C PHE A 74 1.32 23.91 12.12
N THR A 75 0.29 24.73 11.90
CA THR A 75 0.38 26.16 12.15
C THR A 75 0.02 26.37 13.61
N VAL A 76 0.94 26.93 14.40
CA VAL A 76 0.63 27.50 15.72
C VAL A 76 -0.15 28.80 15.56
#